data_AF-A0A7C5Q0V6-F1
#
_entry.id   AF-A0A7C5Q0V6-F1
#
_cell.length_a   1.000
_cell.length_b   1.000
_cell.length_c   1.000
_cell.angle_alpha   90.00
_cell.angle_beta   90.00
_cell.angle_gamma   90.00
#
_symmetry.space_group_name_H-M   'P 1'
#
loop_
_entity.id
_entity.type
_entity.pdbx_description
1 polymer ?
#
loop_
_entity_poly.entity_id
_entity_poly.type
_entity_poly.pdbx_seq_one_letter_code
_entity_poly.pdbx_strand_id
1 'polypeptide(L)'
;MSASTKQHLWYGLFGLTMGATLSLLGFTDFAQVHGMFTFTEFNLLFAFAATVTLSMVIFGLFARHSCPAPKKFHKGTVPGSVLFGAGWAITGACPSIALVQLGEGKFLALVTIAGIFAGVWGYRKLAAGAMNLDTGTCGE
;
A
#
# COMPACT_ATOMS: atom_id res chain seq x y z
N MET A 1 27.38 4.42 18.18
CA MET A 1 26.76 4.51 16.83
C MET A 1 25.53 5.38 16.95
N SER A 2 25.49 6.49 16.21
CA SER A 2 24.41 7.49 16.29
C SER A 2 23.03 6.83 16.15
N ALA A 3 22.06 7.23 16.98
CA ALA A 3 20.70 6.66 17.00
C ALA A 3 20.05 6.64 15.60
N SER A 4 20.38 7.62 14.76
CA SER A 4 19.93 7.74 13.38
C SER A 4 20.41 6.58 12.48
N THR A 5 21.70 6.20 12.53
CA THR A 5 22.22 5.06 11.73
C THR A 5 21.56 3.74 12.11
N LYS A 6 21.26 3.55 13.40
CA LYS A 6 20.56 2.35 13.88
C LYS A 6 19.12 2.29 13.34
N GLN A 7 18.44 3.44 13.25
CA GLN A 7 17.11 3.55 12.65
C GLN A 7 17.14 3.27 11.14
N HIS A 8 18.08 3.84 10.39
CA HIS A 8 18.23 3.56 8.96
C HIS A 8 18.47 2.07 8.67
N LEU A 9 19.31 1.41 9.49
CA LEU A 9 19.56 -0.03 9.39
C LEU A 9 18.29 -0.84 9.70
N TRP A 10 17.52 -0.42 10.71
CA TRP A 10 16.25 -1.06 11.07
C TRP A 10 15.23 -0.93 9.95
N TYR A 11 15.07 0.26 9.35
CA TYR A 11 14.18 0.45 8.20
C TYR A 11 14.59 -0.38 6.99
N GLY A 12 15.89 -0.47 6.69
CA GLY A 12 16.41 -1.34 5.64
C GLY A 12 16.08 -2.81 5.89
N LEU A 13 16.25 -3.28 7.12
CA LEU A 13 15.91 -4.65 7.51
C LEU A 13 14.41 -4.93 7.37
N PHE A 14 13.54 -4.01 7.82
CA PHE A 14 12.09 -4.14 7.66
C PHE A 14 11.66 -4.14 6.19
N GLY A 15 12.29 -3.32 5.35
CA GLY A 15 12.02 -3.31 3.91
C GLY A 15 12.43 -4.62 3.24
N LEU A 16 13.61 -5.15 3.60
CA LEU A 16 14.10 -6.43 3.07
C LEU A 16 13.23 -7.61 3.53
N THR A 17 12.83 -7.67 4.80
CA THR A 17 11.97 -8.77 5.29
C THR A 17 10.59 -8.71 4.67
N MET A 18 10.03 -7.51 4.51
CA MET A 18 8.74 -7.30 3.85
C MET A 18 8.80 -7.70 2.36
N GLY A 19 9.84 -7.28 1.64
CA GLY A 19 10.05 -7.66 0.24
C GLY A 19 10.30 -9.15 0.05
N ALA A 20 11.12 -9.77 0.89
CA ALA A 20 11.38 -11.21 0.87
C ALA A 20 10.10 -12.01 1.13
N THR A 21 9.29 -11.59 2.11
CA THR A 21 8.01 -12.25 2.41
C THR A 21 7.04 -12.15 1.23
N LEU A 22 6.92 -10.98 0.60
CA LEU A 22 6.05 -10.80 -0.58
C LEU A 22 6.50 -11.63 -1.78
N SER A 23 7.81 -11.70 -2.03
CA SER A 23 8.40 -12.51 -3.10
C SER A 23 8.15 -14.01 -2.86
N LEU A 24 8.38 -14.49 -1.62
CA LEU A 24 8.13 -15.89 -1.22
C LEU A 24 6.66 -16.28 -1.30
N LEU A 25 5.75 -15.34 -1.05
CA LEU A 25 4.31 -15.57 -1.14
C LEU A 25 3.78 -15.56 -2.59
N GLY A 26 4.59 -15.18 -3.59
CA GLY A 26 4.16 -15.15 -4.99
C GLY A 26 3.22 -13.99 -5.36
N PHE A 27 3.06 -13.00 -4.47
CA PHE A 27 2.23 -11.79 -4.72
C PHE A 27 2.75 -10.92 -5.87
N THR A 28 3.94 -11.20 -6.41
CA THR A 28 4.54 -10.49 -7.55
C THR A 28 4.01 -10.98 -8.90
N ASP A 29 3.20 -12.04 -8.93
CA ASP A 29 2.52 -12.50 -10.14
C ASP A 29 1.05 -12.09 -10.22
N PHE A 30 0.70 -11.46 -11.34
CA PHE A 30 -0.67 -11.03 -11.62
C PHE A 30 -1.66 -12.19 -11.67
N ALA A 31 -1.24 -13.35 -12.18
CA ALA A 31 -2.12 -14.50 -12.34
C ALA A 31 -2.56 -15.06 -10.97
N GLN A 32 -1.66 -15.06 -9.97
CA GLN A 32 -1.99 -15.51 -8.62
C GLN A 32 -2.92 -14.53 -7.90
N VAL A 33 -2.68 -13.23 -8.04
CA VAL A 33 -3.58 -12.20 -7.47
C VAL A 33 -4.96 -12.28 -8.11
N HIS A 34 -5.03 -12.50 -9.43
CA HIS A 34 -6.31 -12.70 -10.11
C HIS A 34 -7.01 -13.99 -9.66
N GLY A 35 -6.26 -15.09 -9.48
CA GLY A 35 -6.78 -16.36 -8.96
C GLY A 35 -7.36 -16.25 -7.53
N MET A 36 -6.84 -15.32 -6.73
CA MET A 36 -7.40 -14.98 -5.43
C MET A 36 -8.80 -14.34 -5.55
N PHE A 37 -9.00 -13.43 -6.50
CA PHE A 37 -10.30 -12.78 -6.71
C PHE A 37 -11.34 -13.70 -7.37
N THR A 38 -10.88 -14.66 -8.18
CA THR A 38 -11.75 -15.64 -8.87
C THR A 38 -12.05 -16.87 -7.99
N PHE A 39 -11.57 -16.89 -6.74
CA PHE A 39 -11.73 -17.99 -5.77
C PHE A 39 -11.17 -19.34 -6.24
N THR A 40 -10.18 -19.32 -7.14
CA THR A 40 -9.52 -20.53 -7.62
C THR A 40 -8.38 -20.96 -6.67
N GLU A 41 -7.70 -19.98 -6.07
CA GLU A 41 -6.55 -20.19 -5.19
C GLU A 41 -6.87 -19.84 -3.73
N PHE A 42 -7.38 -20.82 -2.98
CA PHE A 42 -7.77 -20.62 -1.58
C PHE A 42 -6.58 -20.34 -0.64
N ASN A 43 -5.39 -20.85 -0.96
CA ASN A 43 -4.20 -20.68 -0.11
C ASN A 43 -3.79 -19.21 0.01
N LEU A 44 -3.73 -18.49 -1.11
CA LEU A 44 -3.37 -17.08 -1.14
C LEU A 44 -4.46 -16.21 -0.46
N LEU A 45 -5.72 -16.56 -0.70
CA LEU A 45 -6.88 -15.90 -0.10
C LEU A 45 -6.89 -16.03 1.43
N PHE A 46 -6.67 -17.24 1.97
CA PHE A 46 -6.60 -17.45 3.41
C PHE A 46 -5.37 -16.80 4.04
N ALA A 47 -4.21 -16.81 3.37
CA ALA A 47 -3.02 -16.11 3.86
C ALA A 47 -3.26 -14.60 3.93
N PHE A 48 -3.89 -14.01 2.92
CA PHE A 48 -4.25 -12.60 2.91
C PHE A 48 -5.30 -12.27 4.00
N ALA A 49 -6.36 -13.06 4.10
CA ALA A 49 -7.40 -12.87 5.11
C ALA A 49 -6.86 -13.02 6.55
N ALA A 50 -6.00 -14.00 6.79
CA ALA A 50 -5.36 -14.22 8.08
C ALA A 50 -4.45 -13.05 8.47
N THR A 51 -3.61 -12.57 7.55
CA THR A 51 -2.71 -11.43 7.81
C THR A 51 -3.46 -10.12 8.06
N VAL A 52 -4.54 -9.84 7.32
CA VAL A 52 -5.42 -8.68 7.56
C VAL A 52 -6.12 -8.81 8.91
N THR A 53 -6.68 -9.97 9.22
CA THR A 53 -7.37 -10.20 10.50
C THR A 53 -6.40 -10.05 11.67
N LEU A 54 -5.20 -10.64 11.56
CA LEU A 54 -4.15 -10.50 12.56
C LEU A 54 -3.74 -9.03 12.74
N SER A 55 -3.61 -8.27 11.65
CA SER A 55 -3.29 -6.84 11.70
C SER A 55 -4.39 -6.07 12.42
N MET A 56 -5.68 -6.33 12.14
CA MET A 56 -6.80 -5.70 12.82
C MET A 56 -6.83 -6.03 14.32
N VAL A 57 -6.54 -7.27 14.69
CA VAL A 57 -6.47 -7.69 16.11
C VAL A 57 -5.31 -6.99 16.82
N ILE A 58 -4.11 -6.98 16.22
CA ILE A 58 -2.93 -6.32 16.80
C ILE A 58 -3.19 -4.83 16.97
N PHE A 59 -3.65 -4.14 15.93
CA PHE A 59 -3.97 -2.71 16.01
C PHE A 59 -5.11 -2.43 16.99
N GLY A 60 -6.13 -3.29 17.06
CA GLY A 60 -7.24 -3.15 18.01
C GLY A 60 -6.80 -3.29 19.46
N LEU A 61 -5.89 -4.23 19.75
CA LEU A 61 -5.29 -4.40 21.09
C LEU A 61 -4.37 -3.22 21.43
N PHE A 62 -3.56 -2.77 20.47
CA PHE A 62 -2.64 -1.65 20.67
C PHE A 62 -3.37 -0.31 20.83
N ALA A 63 -4.47 -0.11 20.10
CA ALA A 63 -5.33 1.07 20.22
C ALA A 63 -5.97 1.21 21.60
N ARG A 64 -6.09 0.12 22.38
CA ARG A 64 -6.52 0.19 23.79
C ARG A 64 -5.44 0.74 24.72
N HIS A 65 -4.17 0.60 24.36
CA HIS A 65 -3.03 0.95 25.22
C HIS A 65 -2.36 2.27 24.83
N SER A 66 -2.47 2.68 23.57
CA SER A 66 -1.95 3.93 23.04
C SER A 66 -3.08 4.60 22.27
N CYS A 67 -3.57 5.76 22.72
CA CYS A 67 -4.52 6.57 21.95
C CYS A 67 -3.85 6.97 20.63
N PRO A 68 -4.20 6.34 19.49
CA PRO A 68 -3.66 6.77 18.22
C PRO A 68 -4.20 8.17 17.95
N ALA A 69 -3.36 9.10 17.48
CA ALA A 69 -3.83 10.41 17.10
C ALA A 69 -5.01 10.25 16.11
N PRO A 70 -6.16 10.92 16.35
CA PRO A 70 -7.34 10.71 15.54
C PRO A 70 -7.05 11.16 14.10
N LYS A 71 -7.09 10.21 13.16
CA LYS A 71 -7.00 10.52 11.74
C LYS A 71 -8.24 11.33 11.37
N LYS A 72 -8.05 12.61 11.03
CA LYS A 72 -9.15 13.46 10.57
C LYS A 72 -9.75 12.85 9.30
N PHE A 73 -11.01 12.45 9.38
CA PHE A 73 -11.76 11.99 8.22
C PHE A 73 -12.14 13.21 7.38
N HIS A 74 -11.76 13.18 6.11
CA HIS A 74 -12.01 14.27 5.20
C HIS A 74 -12.98 13.82 4.11
N LYS A 75 -13.73 14.76 3.52
CA LYS A 75 -14.67 14.46 2.43
C LYS A 75 -13.98 13.83 1.21
N GLY A 76 -12.68 14.11 1.00
CA GLY A 76 -11.85 13.48 -0.02
C GLY A 76 -11.42 12.03 0.26
N THR A 77 -11.58 11.53 1.49
CA THR A 77 -11.13 10.17 1.85
C THR A 77 -11.95 9.09 1.17
N VAL A 78 -13.27 9.25 1.10
CA VAL A 78 -14.17 8.28 0.46
C VAL A 78 -13.90 8.17 -1.05
N PRO A 79 -13.96 9.25 -1.86
CA PRO A 79 -13.69 9.14 -3.30
C PRO A 79 -12.25 8.70 -3.59
N GLY A 80 -11.27 9.11 -2.78
CA GLY A 80 -9.89 8.66 -2.91
C GLY A 80 -9.73 7.15 -2.65
N SER A 81 -10.39 6.62 -1.61
CA SER A 81 -10.35 5.19 -1.30
C SER A 81 -11.00 4.32 -2.38
N VAL A 82 -12.10 4.78 -2.97
CA VAL A 82 -12.77 4.07 -4.08
C VAL A 82 -11.90 4.07 -5.32
N LEU A 83 -11.31 5.22 -5.69
CA LEU A 83 -10.42 5.32 -6.85
C LEU A 83 -9.16 4.46 -6.67
N PHE A 84 -8.60 4.45 -5.47
CA PHE A 84 -7.44 3.60 -5.14
C PHE A 84 -7.78 2.11 -5.20
N GLY A 85 -8.93 1.70 -4.64
CA GLY A 85 -9.40 0.31 -4.70
C GLY A 85 -9.70 -0.15 -6.13
N ALA A 86 -10.34 0.69 -6.94
CA ALA A 86 -10.59 0.42 -8.34
C ALA A 86 -9.28 0.29 -9.13
N GLY A 87 -8.31 1.17 -8.88
CA GLY A 87 -6.97 1.08 -9.44
C GLY A 87 -6.31 -0.27 -9.12
N TRP A 88 -6.31 -0.67 -7.84
CA TRP A 88 -5.75 -1.95 -7.42
C TRP A 88 -6.45 -3.17 -8.05
N ALA A 89 -7.77 -3.12 -8.24
CA ALA A 89 -8.52 -4.20 -8.89
C ALA A 89 -8.16 -4.35 -10.38
N ILE A 90 -7.89 -3.24 -11.08
CA ILE A 90 -7.49 -3.23 -12.50
C ILE A 90 -6.03 -3.67 -12.63
N THR A 91 -5.15 -3.11 -11.79
CA THR A 91 -3.70 -3.30 -11.90
C THR A 91 -3.18 -4.47 -11.09
N GLY A 92 -3.99 -5.18 -10.29
CA GLY A 92 -3.56 -6.34 -9.49
C GLY A 92 -2.35 -6.10 -8.57
N ALA A 93 -1.92 -4.84 -8.41
CA ALA A 93 -0.63 -4.47 -7.86
C ALA A 93 -0.82 -3.23 -6.99
N CYS A 94 -0.41 -3.34 -5.73
CA CYS A 94 -0.39 -2.23 -4.79
C CYS A 94 1.02 -1.59 -4.80
N PRO A 95 1.20 -0.38 -4.24
CA PRO A 95 2.48 0.32 -4.32
C PRO A 95 3.66 -0.48 -3.76
N SER A 96 3.44 -1.34 -2.76
CA SER A 96 4.48 -2.24 -2.24
C SER A 96 4.84 -3.36 -3.23
N ILE A 97 3.86 -3.99 -3.89
CA ILE A 97 4.12 -5.04 -4.89
C ILE A 97 4.89 -4.47 -6.08
N ALA A 98 4.61 -3.22 -6.49
CA ALA A 98 5.36 -2.57 -7.56
C ALA A 98 6.84 -2.36 -7.19
N LEU A 99 7.14 -2.00 -5.93
CA LEU A 99 8.52 -1.86 -5.45
C LEU A 99 9.25 -3.21 -5.38
N VAL A 100 8.58 -4.28 -4.97
CA VAL A 100 9.17 -5.63 -4.95
C VAL A 100 9.42 -6.13 -6.37
N GLN A 101 8.47 -5.94 -7.30
CA GLN A 101 8.64 -6.33 -8.70
C GLN A 101 9.79 -5.56 -9.39
N LEU A 102 10.05 -4.30 -9.02
CA LEU A 102 11.26 -3.60 -9.46
C LEU A 102 12.53 -4.31 -8.95
N GLY A 103 12.54 -4.74 -7.69
CA GLY A 103 13.65 -5.48 -7.10
C GLY A 103 13.91 -6.84 -7.76
N GLU A 104 12.85 -7.49 -8.26
CA GLU A 104 12.93 -8.74 -9.03
C GLU A 104 13.27 -8.52 -10.52
N GLY A 105 13.35 -7.27 -11.00
CA GLY A 105 13.67 -6.96 -12.40
C GLY A 105 12.50 -7.10 -13.38
N LYS A 106 11.24 -7.12 -12.92
CA LYS A 106 10.06 -7.20 -13.80
C LYS A 106 9.79 -5.84 -14.45
N PHE A 107 9.83 -5.78 -15.78
CA PHE A 107 9.62 -4.55 -16.56
C PHE A 107 8.25 -3.88 -16.33
N LEU A 108 7.22 -4.68 -16.00
CA LEU A 108 5.87 -4.21 -15.65
C LEU A 108 5.84 -3.27 -14.42
N ALA A 109 6.84 -3.35 -13.54
CA ALA A 109 6.94 -2.50 -12.37
C ALA A 109 7.24 -1.02 -12.72
N LEU A 110 7.97 -0.77 -13.81
CA LEU A 110 8.26 0.60 -14.24
C LEU A 110 6.99 1.32 -14.72
N VAL A 111 6.09 0.59 -15.42
CA VAL A 111 4.83 1.14 -15.91
C VAL A 111 3.89 1.48 -14.76
N THR A 112 3.78 0.59 -13.78
CA THR A 112 2.93 0.82 -12.59
C THR A 112 3.45 1.98 -11.74
N ILE A 113 4.77 2.08 -11.55
CA ILE A 113 5.37 3.19 -10.80
C ILE A 113 5.22 4.50 -11.55
N ALA A 114 5.46 4.53 -12.86
CA ALA A 114 5.21 5.72 -13.68
C ALA A 114 3.74 6.15 -13.59
N GLY A 115 2.79 5.20 -13.62
CA GLY A 115 1.37 5.45 -13.43
C GLY A 115 1.04 6.03 -12.04
N ILE A 116 1.65 5.51 -10.98
CA ILE A 116 1.50 6.03 -9.61
C ILE A 116 2.03 7.46 -9.54
N PHE A 117 3.23 7.73 -10.06
CA PHE A 117 3.81 9.07 -10.06
C PHE A 117 2.97 10.06 -10.86
N ALA A 118 2.52 9.67 -12.07
CA ALA A 118 1.66 10.50 -12.91
C ALA A 118 0.29 10.75 -12.24
N GLY A 119 -0.29 9.74 -11.60
CA GLY A 119 -1.56 9.85 -10.87
C GLY A 119 -1.46 10.78 -9.66
N VAL A 120 -0.41 10.65 -8.84
CA VAL A 120 -0.17 11.53 -7.69
C VAL A 120 0.10 12.97 -8.14
N TRP A 121 0.90 13.15 -9.18
CA TRP A 121 1.18 14.48 -9.73
C TRP A 121 -0.06 15.14 -10.33
N GLY A 122 -0.87 14.37 -11.07
CA GLY A 122 -2.15 14.81 -11.62
C GLY A 122 -3.16 15.16 -10.54
N TYR A 123 -3.29 14.32 -9.52
CA TYR A 123 -4.14 14.60 -8.35
C TYR A 123 -3.69 15.87 -7.64
N ARG A 124 -2.39 16.06 -7.42
CA ARG A 124 -1.85 17.26 -6.78
C ARG A 124 -2.17 18.53 -7.58
N LYS A 125 -2.09 18.48 -8.90
CA LYS A 125 -2.39 19.62 -9.78
C LYS A 125 -3.89 19.92 -9.85
N LEU A 126 -4.74 18.90 -9.90
CA LEU A 126 -6.20 19.04 -9.95
C LEU A 126 -6.79 19.48 -8.60
N ALA A 127 -6.27 18.93 -7.49
CA ALA A 127 -6.65 19.31 -6.14
C ALA A 127 -6.20 20.74 -5.80
N ALA A 128 -5.07 21.20 -6.35
CA ALA A 128 -4.61 22.59 -6.18
C ALA A 128 -5.33 23.60 -7.08
N GLY A 129 -5.94 23.17 -8.20
CA GLY A 129 -6.39 24.08 -9.27
C GLY A 129 -7.90 24.15 -9.52
N ALA A 130 -8.67 23.06 -9.38
CA ALA A 130 -10.02 22.99 -9.97
C ALA A 130 -11.12 22.50 -9.02
N MET A 131 -10.77 21.81 -7.94
CA MET A 131 -11.76 21.33 -6.98
C MET A 131 -11.38 21.86 -5.60
N ASN A 132 -12.32 22.52 -4.93
CA ASN A 132 -12.25 22.84 -3.50
C ASN A 132 -12.37 21.53 -2.67
N LEU A 133 -11.53 20.53 -3.00
CA LEU A 133 -11.18 19.37 -2.19
C LEU A 133 -10.01 19.76 -1.28
N ASP A 134 -9.97 21.03 -0.86
CA ASP A 134 -9.05 21.50 0.14
C ASP A 134 -9.48 20.89 1.47
N THR A 135 -8.82 19.79 1.82
CA THR A 135 -9.02 19.13 3.11
C THR A 135 -7.99 19.60 4.14
N GLY A 136 -7.26 20.69 3.88
CA GLY A 136 -6.29 21.23 4.83
C GLY A 136 -5.13 20.27 5.14
N THR A 137 -4.84 19.33 4.25
CA THR A 137 -3.82 18.29 4.48
C THR A 137 -2.41 18.73 4.06
N CYS A 138 -2.28 19.79 3.25
CA CYS A 138 -1.00 20.47 3.02
C CYS A 138 -0.86 21.59 4.04
N GLY A 139 -0.57 21.24 5.29
CA GLY A 139 -0.53 22.19 6.39
C GLY A 139 0.20 21.65 7.62
N GLU A 140 1.37 21.03 7.41
CA GLU A 140 2.49 20.91 8.36
C GLU A 140 3.81 20.87 7.58
#